data_AF-A0A7K4NHF9-F1
#
_entry.id   AF-A0A7K4NHF9-F1
#
_cell.length_a   1.000
_cell.length_b   1.000
_cell.length_c   1.000
_cell.angle_alpha   90.00
_cell.angle_beta   90.00
_cell.angle_gamma   90.00
#
_symmetry.space_group_name_H-M   'P 1'
#
loop_
_entity.id
_entity.type
_entity.pdbx_description
1 polymer ?
#
loop_
_entity_poly.entity_id
_entity_poly.type
_entity_poly.pdbx_seq_one_letter_code
_entity_poly.pdbx_strand_id
1 'polypeptide(L)' 'IGVTWEGGKLAEELNTDSSLNEMITKQSINDATIFVDPTDNGIRIYGKWKSSYDFGITKELFEIYNKIAGYIKKIN' A
#
# COMPACT_ATOMS: atom_id res chain seq x y z
N ILE A 1 9.78 11.88 9.77
CA ILE A 1 8.97 11.78 8.54
C ILE A 1 8.43 10.36 8.53
N GLY A 2 7.12 10.18 8.51
CA GLY A 2 6.46 8.88 8.68
C GLY A 2 5.39 8.65 7.63
N VAL A 3 4.89 7.42 7.58
CA VAL A 3 3.72 7.05 6.77
C VAL A 3 2.47 7.37 7.59
N THR A 4 1.47 7.91 6.92
CA THR A 4 0.14 8.09 7.50
C THR A 4 -0.88 7.62 6.47
N TRP A 5 -1.72 6.70 6.90
CA TRP A 5 -2.87 6.23 6.13
C TRP A 5 -4.08 7.08 6.50
N GLU A 6 -4.75 7.60 5.49
CA GLU A 6 -5.99 8.35 5.65
C GLU A 6 -7.16 7.53 5.08
N GLY A 7 -8.25 7.42 5.84
CA GLY A 7 -9.40 6.60 5.49
C GLY A 7 -10.17 6.14 6.71
N GLY A 8 -10.95 5.06 6.56
CA GLY A 8 -11.71 4.45 7.66
C GLY A 8 -10.94 3.36 8.41
N LYS A 9 -11.65 2.34 8.88
CA LYS A 9 -11.11 1.22 9.68
C LYS A 9 -9.83 0.58 9.12
N LEU A 10 -9.73 0.43 7.80
CA LEU A 10 -8.50 -0.11 7.19
C LEU A 10 -7.30 0.81 7.46
N ALA A 11 -7.46 2.12 7.31
CA ALA A 11 -6.38 3.08 7.57
C ALA A 11 -5.96 3.07 9.05
N GLU A 12 -6.93 2.94 9.97
CA GLU A 12 -6.64 2.79 11.41
C GLU A 12 -5.76 1.57 11.68
N GLU A 13 -6.12 0.40 11.15
CA GLU A 13 -5.33 -0.84 11.29
C GLU A 13 -3.94 -0.71 10.67
N LEU A 14 -3.82 -0.15 9.46
CA LEU A 14 -2.54 0.03 8.77
C LEU A 14 -1.63 1.03 9.49
N ASN A 15 -2.18 2.08 10.11
CA ASN A 15 -1.42 3.02 10.92
C ASN A 15 -0.80 2.37 12.17
N THR A 16 -1.37 1.28 12.68
CA THR A 16 -0.79 0.53 13.81
C THR A 16 0.39 -0.38 13.42
N ASP A 17 0.54 -0.72 12.14
CA ASP A 17 1.59 -1.62 11.65
C ASP A 17 2.89 -0.87 11.40
N SER A 18 3.68 -0.69 12.47
CA SER A 18 4.99 -0.04 12.41
C SER A 18 5.94 -0.70 11.42
N SER A 19 5.90 -2.03 11.27
CA SER A 19 6.75 -2.78 10.35
C SER A 19 6.38 -2.49 8.90
N LEU A 20 5.09 -2.48 8.55
CA LEU A 20 4.64 -2.09 7.21
C LEU A 20 5.04 -0.65 6.90
N ASN A 21 4.80 0.26 7.84
CA ASN A 21 5.11 1.67 7.66
C ASN A 21 6.61 1.90 7.46
N GLU A 22 7.48 1.16 8.16
CA GLU A 22 8.93 1.19 7.93
C GLU A 22 9.33 0.63 6.56
N MET A 23 8.65 -0.40 6.04
CA MET A 23 8.92 -0.91 4.70
C MET A 23 8.60 0.14 3.62
N ILE A 24 7.53 0.91 3.82
CA ILE A 24 7.07 1.95 2.89
C ILE A 24 8.01 3.16 2.91
N THR A 25 8.50 3.60 4.09
CA THR A 25 9.45 4.74 4.15
C THR A 25 10.77 4.48 3.45
N LYS A 26 11.14 3.21 3.23
CA LYS A 26 12.33 2.80 2.48
C LYS A 26 12.15 2.82 0.96
N GLN A 27 10.92 3.00 0.48
CA GLN A 27 10.63 3.05 -0.96
C GLN A 27 10.89 4.45 -1.55
N SER A 28 10.94 4.53 -2.88
CA SER A 28 10.97 5.83 -3.58
C SER A 28 9.69 6.63 -3.30
N ILE A 29 9.70 7.96 -3.43
CA ILE A 29 8.49 8.79 -3.23
C ILE A 29 7.32 8.30 -4.12
N ASN A 30 7.62 7.78 -5.30
CA ASN A 30 6.61 7.26 -6.23
C ASN A 30 6.00 5.94 -5.76
N ASP A 31 6.80 5.10 -5.11
CA ASP A 31 6.40 3.78 -4.60
C ASP A 31 5.89 3.82 -3.15
N ALA A 32 6.26 4.84 -2.39
CA ALA A 32 5.81 5.07 -1.03
C ALA A 32 4.40 5.70 -0.97
N THR A 33 3.91 6.24 -2.08
CA THR A 33 2.51 6.70 -2.18
C THR A 33 1.65 5.54 -2.65
N ILE A 34 0.77 5.04 -1.78
CA ILE A 34 -0.06 3.86 -2.05
C ILE A 34 -1.53 4.21 -1.85
N PHE A 35 -2.36 3.78 -2.79
CA PHE A 35 -3.81 3.93 -2.77
C PHE A 35 -4.46 2.54 -2.66
N VAL A 36 -5.56 2.47 -1.92
CA VAL A 36 -6.36 1.26 -1.73
C VAL A 36 -7.82 1.61 -1.97
N ASP A 37 -8.34 1.21 -3.12
CA ASP A 37 -9.67 1.59 -3.57
C ASP A 37 -10.57 0.37 -3.80
N PRO A 38 -11.79 0.35 -3.25
CA PRO A 38 -12.80 -0.62 -3.66
C PRO A 38 -13.24 -0.33 -5.10
N THR A 39 -13.50 -1.40 -5.84
CA THR A 39 -14.04 -1.39 -7.20
C THR A 39 -15.22 -2.35 -7.27
N ASP A 40 -15.97 -2.33 -8.37
CA ASP A 40 -17.18 -3.17 -8.53
C ASP A 40 -16.90 -4.68 -8.34
N ASN A 41 -15.69 -5.15 -8.66
CA ASN A 41 -15.33 -6.57 -8.68
C ASN A 41 -14.19 -6.94 -7.70
N GLY A 42 -13.79 -6.03 -6.81
CA GLY A 42 -12.70 -6.30 -5.88
C GLY A 42 -12.02 -5.05 -5.35
N ILE A 43 -10.84 -5.19 -4.78
CA ILE A 43 -10.08 -4.07 -4.19
C ILE A 43 -8.77 -3.91 -4.95
N ARG A 44 -8.46 -2.68 -5.35
CA ARG A 44 -7.26 -2.32 -6.08
C ARG A 44 -6.25 -1.67 -5.14
N ILE A 45 -5.02 -2.18 -5.14
CA ILE A 45 -3.87 -1.58 -4.44
C ILE A 45 -2.89 -1.09 -5.50
N TYR A 46 -2.52 0.18 -5.48
CA TYR A 46 -1.68 0.78 -6.53
C TYR A 46 -0.86 1.96 -6.02
N GLY A 47 0.28 2.21 -6.67
CA GLY A 47 1.13 3.37 -6.41
C GLY A 47 0.79 4.57 -7.28
N LYS A 48 1.65 5.60 -7.31
CA LYS A 48 1.53 6.68 -8.31
C LYS A 48 1.60 6.13 -9.74
N TRP A 49 0.98 6.87 -10.67
CA TRP A 49 1.05 6.54 -12.10
C TRP A 49 2.51 6.45 -12.56
N LYS A 50 2.82 5.40 -13.32
CA LYS A 50 4.12 5.18 -13.94
C LYS A 50 3.93 4.94 -15.43
N SER A 51 4.91 5.39 -16.22
CA SER A 51 4.96 5.02 -17.64
C SER A 51 5.26 3.52 -17.78
N SER A 52 5.02 2.94 -18.97
CA SER A 52 5.38 1.54 -19.25
C SER A 52 6.88 1.28 -19.14
N TYR A 53 7.72 2.31 -19.34
CA TYR A 53 9.17 2.21 -19.22
C TYR A 53 9.61 2.15 -17.74
N ASP A 54 8.90 2.86 -16.86
CA ASP A 54 9.19 2.91 -15.42
C ASP A 54 8.43 1.84 -14.63
N PHE A 55 7.64 1.02 -15.33
CA PHE A 55 6.83 -0.03 -14.71
C PHE A 55 7.74 -1.17 -14.23
N GLY A 56 7.94 -1.21 -12.93
CA GLY A 56 8.64 -2.29 -12.24
C GLY A 56 8.10 -2.43 -10.82
N ILE A 57 7.90 -3.67 -10.40
CA ILE A 57 7.54 -4.02 -9.02
C ILE A 57 8.73 -4.78 -8.43
N THR A 58 9.36 -4.19 -7.42
CA THR A 58 10.40 -4.86 -6.65
C THR A 58 9.77 -5.90 -5.73
N LYS A 59 10.58 -6.83 -5.21
CA LYS A 59 10.11 -7.83 -4.25
C LYS A 59 9.55 -7.16 -2.99
N GLU A 60 10.24 -6.13 -2.51
CA GLU A 60 9.84 -5.37 -1.33
C GLU A 60 8.50 -4.65 -1.55
N LEU A 61 8.28 -4.04 -2.72
CA LEU A 61 7.02 -3.39 -3.06
C LEU A 61 5.87 -4.41 -3.15
N PHE A 62 6.14 -5.59 -3.72
CA PHE A 62 5.17 -6.68 -3.74
C PHE A 62 4.81 -7.15 -2.32
N GLU A 63 5.80 -7.30 -1.43
CA GLU A 63 5.56 -7.69 -0.03
C GLU A 63 4.72 -6.65 0.72
N ILE A 64 4.95 -5.35 0.49
CA ILE A 64 4.12 -4.26 1.01
C ILE A 64 2.66 -4.44 0.55
N TYR A 65 2.43 -4.61 -0.75
CA TYR A 65 1.08 -4.80 -1.29
C TYR A 65 0.40 -6.06 -0.75
N ASN A 66 1.14 -7.16 -0.64
CA ASN A 66 0.62 -8.41 -0.10
C ASN A 66 0.23 -8.27 1.39
N LYS A 67 1.01 -7.52 2.17
CA LYS A 67 0.71 -7.26 3.57
C LYS A 67 -0.57 -6.44 3.72
N ILE A 68 -0.75 -5.40 2.91
CA ILE A 68 -1.99 -4.59 2.86
C ILE A 68 -3.19 -5.49 2.47
N ALA A 69 -3.04 -6.34 1.46
CA ALA A 69 -4.08 -7.31 1.07
C ALA A 69 -4.46 -8.25 2.21
N GLY A 70 -3.51 -8.64 3.05
CA GLY A 70 -3.74 -9.40 4.27
C GLY A 70 -4.65 -8.68 5.28
N TYR A 71 -4.47 -7.36 5.47
CA TYR A 71 -5.35 -6.56 6.32
C TYR A 71 -6.76 -6.45 5.76
N ILE A 72 -6.87 -6.17 4.45
CA ILE A 72 -8.16 -6.12 3.75
C ILE A 72 -8.95 -7.42 3.96
N LYS A 73 -8.29 -8.58 3.82
CA LYS A 73 -8.93 -9.89 3.99
C LYS A 73 -9.37 -10.19 5.43
N LYS A 74 -8.80 -9.53 6.44
CA LYS A 74 -9.24 -9.70 7.84
C LYS A 74 -10.46 -8.83 8.18
N ILE A 75 -10.65 -7.73 7.46
CA ILE A 75 -11.70 -6.75 7.72
C ILE A 75 -12.99 -7.07 6.94
N ASN A 76 -12.85 -7.64 5.73
CA ASN A 76 -13.94 -8.21 4.94
C ASN A 76 -14.26 -9.65 5.35
#